data_AF-A0A2N3V500-F1
#
_entry.id   AF-A0A2N3V500-F1
#
_cell.length_a   1.000
_cell.length_b   1.000
_cell.length_c   1.000
_cell.angle_alpha   90.00
_cell.angle_beta   90.00
_cell.angle_gamma   90.00
#
_symmetry.space_group_name_H-M   'P 1'
#
loop_
_entity.id
_entity.type
_entity.pdbx_description
1 polymer ?
#
loop_
_entity_poly.entity_id
_entity_poly.type
_entity_poly.pdbx_seq_one_letter_code
_entity_poly.pdbx_strand_id
1 'polypeptide(L)'
;MLVGLATLAVVAAVIAPNGSAQPTASACEETSQADVVTGSGPGDTTTGPTSILGFNHAYYVNRSAELTRRFLTSDSAITTGDRLQTGIDAVPTDTRHCVSIAPLNVNGESALWTVTVTEYRPGTEPWIARQTVTTRTSDRVTLISEITAS
;
A
#
# COMPACT_ATOMS: atom_id res chain seq x y z
N MET A 1 68.64 -5.16 33.70
CA MET A 1 67.99 -3.88 33.35
C MET A 1 67.53 -4.00 31.90
N LEU A 2 66.31 -4.51 31.68
CA LEU A 2 65.72 -4.76 30.36
C LEU A 2 64.79 -3.59 30.01
N VAL A 3 64.94 -3.00 28.83
CA VAL A 3 63.94 -2.11 28.22
C VAL A 3 63.55 -2.73 26.88
N GLY A 4 62.36 -3.32 26.82
CA GLY A 4 61.75 -3.82 25.60
C GLY A 4 60.65 -2.86 25.17
N LEU A 5 60.86 -2.15 24.05
CA LEU A 5 59.85 -1.35 23.36
C LEU A 5 58.85 -2.29 22.67
N ALA A 6 57.58 -2.25 23.06
CA ALA A 6 56.49 -2.90 22.33
C ALA A 6 55.76 -1.85 21.49
N THR A 7 55.83 -2.00 20.17
CA THR A 7 55.06 -1.23 19.19
C THR A 7 53.59 -1.67 19.20
N LEU A 8 52.66 -0.73 19.34
CA LEU A 8 51.23 -0.97 19.10
C LEU A 8 50.96 -1.00 17.60
N ALA A 9 50.44 -2.12 17.09
CA ALA A 9 49.81 -2.19 15.78
C ALA A 9 48.33 -1.82 15.90
N VAL A 10 47.88 -0.78 15.18
CA VAL A 10 46.47 -0.42 15.06
C VAL A 10 45.86 -1.28 13.95
N VAL A 11 44.93 -2.18 14.30
CA VAL A 11 44.09 -2.88 13.33
C VAL A 11 42.87 -2.00 13.03
N ALA A 12 42.84 -1.39 11.85
CA ALA A 12 41.63 -0.77 11.33
C ALA A 12 40.72 -1.86 10.76
N ALA A 13 39.66 -2.22 11.50
CA ALA A 13 38.59 -3.04 10.96
C ALA A 13 37.66 -2.14 10.12
N VAL A 14 37.71 -2.30 8.79
CA VAL A 14 36.67 -1.77 7.89
C VAL A 14 35.42 -2.62 8.11
N ILE A 15 34.47 -2.08 8.87
CA ILE A 15 33.13 -2.63 8.96
C ILE A 15 32.35 -2.11 7.76
N ALA A 16 32.31 -2.88 6.68
CA ALA A 16 31.30 -2.67 5.64
C ALA A 16 29.95 -3.09 6.23
N PRO A 17 28.92 -2.23 6.25
CA PRO A 17 27.58 -2.70 6.56
C PRO A 17 27.06 -3.50 5.35
N ASN A 18 27.41 -4.78 5.29
CA ASN A 18 26.70 -5.76 4.47
C ASN A 18 25.42 -6.14 5.22
N GLY A 19 24.42 -5.29 5.07
CA GLY A 19 23.06 -5.55 5.49
C GLY A 19 22.16 -4.80 4.55
N SER A 20 21.75 -5.43 3.45
CA SER A 20 20.51 -5.05 2.79
C SER A 20 19.45 -5.03 3.88
N ALA A 21 19.03 -3.84 4.29
CA ALA A 21 17.96 -3.67 5.25
C ALA A 21 16.72 -4.24 4.58
N GLN A 22 16.45 -5.52 4.82
CA GLN A 22 15.19 -6.13 4.44
C GLN A 22 14.11 -5.33 5.17
N PRO A 23 13.14 -4.72 4.48
CA PRO A 23 12.10 -3.96 5.15
C PRO A 23 11.32 -4.92 6.06
N THR A 24 11.62 -4.86 7.35
CA THR A 24 10.93 -5.62 8.38
C THR A 24 9.51 -5.08 8.53
N ALA A 25 8.67 -5.82 9.25
CA ALA A 25 7.21 -5.71 9.31
C ALA A 25 6.59 -4.35 9.71
N SER A 26 7.36 -3.26 9.79
CA SER A 26 6.91 -1.88 10.04
C SER A 26 6.61 -1.06 8.77
N ALA A 27 6.67 -1.66 7.58
CA ALA A 27 6.58 -0.91 6.31
C ALA A 27 5.20 -0.27 6.03
N CYS A 28 4.16 -0.63 6.78
CA CYS A 28 2.83 -0.05 6.67
C CYS A 28 2.23 0.21 8.05
N GLU A 29 2.85 1.12 8.81
CA GLU A 29 2.25 1.58 10.05
C GLU A 29 0.97 2.37 9.73
N GLU A 30 -0.13 1.99 10.39
CA GLU A 30 -1.40 2.66 10.20
C GLU A 30 -1.31 4.06 10.80
N THR A 31 -1.42 5.07 9.95
CA THR A 31 -1.27 6.47 10.35
C THR A 31 -2.34 7.31 9.68
N SER A 32 -2.77 8.34 10.38
CA SER A 32 -3.62 9.41 9.85
C SER A 32 -2.99 10.73 10.27
N GLN A 33 -2.26 11.36 9.36
CA GLN A 33 -1.52 12.59 9.64
C GLN A 33 -1.70 13.56 8.47
N ALA A 34 -2.06 14.82 8.76
CA ALA A 34 -2.20 15.88 7.75
C ALA A 34 -3.03 15.44 6.52
N ASP A 35 -4.20 14.87 6.79
CA ASP A 35 -5.16 14.31 5.81
C ASP A 35 -4.65 13.12 4.97
N VAL A 36 -3.44 12.62 5.23
CA VAL A 36 -2.94 11.39 4.62
C VAL A 36 -3.28 10.20 5.51
N VAL A 37 -3.96 9.21 4.93
CA VAL A 37 -4.22 7.91 5.56
C VAL A 37 -3.28 6.89 4.95
N THR A 38 -2.54 6.15 5.79
CA THR A 38 -1.70 5.04 5.36
C THR A 38 -2.13 3.77 6.08
N GLY A 39 -2.24 2.65 5.38
CA GLY A 39 -2.62 1.38 5.98
C GLY A 39 -2.76 0.22 4.99
N SER A 40 -3.09 -0.94 5.55
CA SER A 40 -3.39 -2.18 4.80
C SER A 40 -4.58 -2.95 5.41
N GLY A 41 -5.31 -2.30 6.32
CA GLY A 41 -6.41 -2.87 7.08
C GLY A 41 -7.67 -3.13 6.24
N PRO A 42 -8.64 -3.85 6.81
CA PRO A 42 -9.84 -4.32 6.09
C PRO A 42 -10.77 -3.20 5.63
N GLY A 43 -10.64 -2.00 6.17
CA GLY A 43 -11.48 -0.85 5.82
C GLY A 43 -12.97 -1.07 6.07
N ASP A 44 -13.77 -0.13 5.59
CA ASP A 44 -15.23 -0.16 5.53
C ASP A 44 -15.71 0.83 4.45
N THR A 45 -17.01 1.08 4.33
CA THR A 45 -17.57 1.99 3.32
C THR A 45 -18.05 3.31 3.93
N THR A 46 -17.53 3.72 5.09
CA THR A 46 -17.98 4.94 5.76
C THR A 46 -17.32 6.20 5.19
N THR A 47 -16.08 6.08 4.71
CA THR A 47 -15.31 7.20 4.14
C THR A 47 -14.54 6.78 2.89
N GLY A 48 -14.05 7.76 2.12
CA GLY A 48 -13.22 7.49 0.95
C GLY A 48 -11.97 6.66 1.29
N PRO A 49 -11.14 7.07 2.28
CA PRO A 49 -9.95 6.32 2.63
C PRO A 49 -10.23 4.90 3.13
N THR A 50 -11.25 4.70 3.98
CA THR A 50 -11.62 3.37 4.47
C THR A 50 -12.12 2.46 3.35
N SER A 51 -12.86 3.00 2.37
CA SER A 51 -13.31 2.23 1.20
C SER A 51 -12.14 1.85 0.29
N ILE A 52 -11.15 2.72 0.14
CA ILE A 52 -9.93 2.46 -0.64
C ILE A 52 -9.07 1.40 0.05
N LEU A 53 -8.91 1.46 1.38
CA LEU A 53 -8.23 0.43 2.14
C LEU A 53 -8.93 -0.93 1.99
N GLY A 54 -10.25 -0.97 2.15
CA GLY A 54 -11.01 -2.21 2.04
C GLY A 54 -10.98 -2.83 0.64
N PHE A 55 -11.03 -2.01 -0.41
CA PHE A 55 -10.82 -2.48 -1.79
C PHE A 55 -9.47 -3.19 -1.95
N ASN A 56 -8.38 -2.56 -1.49
CA ASN A 56 -7.03 -3.12 -1.60
C ASN A 56 -6.85 -4.34 -0.70
N HIS A 57 -7.40 -4.35 0.51
CA HIS A 57 -7.37 -5.51 1.39
C HIS A 57 -8.10 -6.71 0.78
N ALA A 58 -9.27 -6.49 0.18
CA ALA A 58 -10.00 -7.54 -0.52
C ALA A 58 -9.21 -8.09 -1.73
N TYR A 59 -8.44 -7.22 -2.40
CA TYR A 59 -7.59 -7.59 -3.54
C TYR A 59 -6.35 -8.39 -3.11
N TYR A 60 -5.57 -7.89 -2.15
CA TYR A 60 -4.28 -8.47 -1.78
C TYR A 60 -4.37 -9.56 -0.70
N VAL A 61 -5.28 -9.41 0.27
CA VAL A 61 -5.38 -10.28 1.45
C VAL A 61 -6.49 -11.30 1.28
N ASN A 62 -7.74 -10.87 1.03
CA ASN A 62 -8.83 -11.82 0.82
C ASN A 62 -8.76 -12.50 -0.55
N ARG A 63 -8.06 -11.88 -1.51
CA ARG A 63 -7.85 -12.38 -2.88
C ARG A 63 -9.17 -12.79 -3.57
N SER A 64 -10.20 -11.97 -3.41
CA SER A 64 -11.56 -12.27 -3.91
C SER A 64 -12.14 -11.09 -4.68
N ALA A 65 -12.36 -11.30 -5.98
CA ALA A 65 -13.03 -10.32 -6.82
C ALA A 65 -14.47 -10.03 -6.37
N GLU A 66 -15.15 -10.98 -5.71
CA GLU A 66 -16.47 -10.71 -5.13
C GLU A 66 -16.37 -9.72 -3.97
N LEU A 67 -15.43 -9.92 -3.04
CA LEU A 67 -15.23 -9.02 -1.92
C LEU A 67 -14.72 -7.65 -2.38
N THR A 68 -13.83 -7.60 -3.37
CA THR A 68 -13.33 -6.33 -3.95
C THR A 68 -14.47 -5.51 -4.57
N ARG A 69 -15.42 -6.14 -5.26
CA ARG A 69 -16.57 -5.44 -5.87
C ARG A 69 -17.51 -4.79 -4.85
N ARG A 70 -17.48 -5.18 -3.57
CA ARG A 70 -18.31 -4.55 -2.52
C ARG A 70 -17.90 -3.10 -2.22
N PHE A 71 -16.71 -2.70 -2.64
CA PHE A 71 -16.19 -1.34 -2.50
C PHE A 71 -16.34 -0.51 -3.79
N LEU A 72 -16.98 -1.05 -4.82
CA LEU A 72 -17.17 -0.39 -6.11
C LEU A 72 -18.62 0.05 -6.29
N THR A 73 -18.83 1.18 -6.97
CA THR A 73 -20.16 1.51 -7.48
C THR A 73 -20.59 0.50 -8.55
N SER A 74 -21.89 0.28 -8.69
CA SER A 74 -22.44 -0.67 -9.67
C SER A 74 -22.16 -0.28 -11.12
N ASP A 75 -21.97 1.02 -11.38
CA ASP A 75 -21.61 1.58 -12.68
C ASP A 75 -20.09 1.64 -12.92
N SER A 76 -19.25 1.20 -11.97
CA SER A 76 -17.80 1.18 -12.17
C SER A 76 -17.42 0.22 -13.31
N ALA A 77 -16.57 0.69 -14.22
CA ALA A 77 -16.03 -0.13 -15.30
C ALA A 77 -15.27 -1.37 -14.77
N ILE A 78 -14.70 -1.28 -13.56
CA ILE A 78 -14.01 -2.39 -12.88
C ILE A 78 -15.00 -3.50 -12.52
N THR A 79 -16.22 -3.14 -12.07
CA THR A 79 -17.30 -4.09 -11.75
C THR A 79 -17.71 -4.90 -12.97
N THR A 80 -17.78 -4.25 -14.14
CA THR A 80 -18.21 -4.88 -15.41
C THR A 80 -17.17 -5.78 -16.06
N GLY A 81 -15.93 -5.78 -15.57
CA GLY A 81 -14.84 -6.59 -16.13
C GLY A 81 -14.70 -7.96 -15.46
N ASP A 82 -14.66 -9.03 -16.25
CA ASP A 82 -14.35 -10.39 -15.77
C ASP A 82 -12.87 -10.59 -15.40
N ARG A 83 -12.03 -9.57 -15.60
CA ARG A 83 -10.57 -9.69 -15.41
C ARG A 83 -10.09 -9.46 -13.98
N LEU A 84 -10.96 -9.02 -13.07
CA LEU A 84 -10.55 -8.65 -11.72
C LEU A 84 -9.94 -9.83 -10.96
N GLN A 85 -10.56 -11.01 -11.01
CA GLN A 85 -10.00 -12.20 -10.35
C GLN A 85 -8.68 -12.63 -11.00
N THR A 86 -8.56 -12.53 -12.34
CA THR A 86 -7.30 -12.81 -13.04
C THR A 86 -6.16 -11.89 -12.59
N GLY A 87 -6.44 -10.60 -12.36
CA GLY A 87 -5.46 -9.66 -11.81
C GLY A 87 -5.03 -10.03 -10.39
N ILE A 88 -5.99 -10.37 -9.53
CA ILE A 88 -5.74 -10.84 -8.16
C ILE A 88 -4.85 -12.09 -8.18
N ASP A 89 -5.18 -13.08 -9.00
CA ASP A 89 -4.48 -14.36 -9.08
C ASP A 89 -3.04 -14.21 -9.61
N ALA A 90 -2.78 -13.19 -10.43
CA ALA A 90 -1.46 -12.89 -10.95
C ALA A 90 -0.50 -12.31 -9.89
N VAL A 91 -1.00 -11.80 -8.77
CA VAL A 91 -0.16 -11.31 -7.66
C VAL A 91 0.36 -12.48 -6.83
N PRO A 92 1.69 -12.59 -6.57
CA PRO A 92 2.24 -13.62 -5.70
C PRO A 92 1.59 -13.64 -4.32
N THR A 93 1.36 -14.84 -3.76
CA THR A 93 0.59 -15.01 -2.50
C THR A 93 1.32 -14.48 -1.26
N ASP A 94 2.63 -14.32 -1.32
CA ASP A 94 3.48 -13.75 -0.28
C ASP A 94 3.68 -12.24 -0.43
N THR A 95 2.97 -11.60 -1.36
CA THR A 95 2.95 -10.15 -1.52
C THR A 95 2.29 -9.49 -0.31
N ARG A 96 3.03 -8.61 0.36
CA ARG A 96 2.44 -7.64 1.30
C ARG A 96 2.16 -6.35 0.57
N HIS A 97 1.16 -5.60 1.01
CA HIS A 97 0.81 -4.31 0.42
C HIS A 97 0.78 -3.20 1.48
N CYS A 98 0.98 -1.97 1.04
CA CYS A 98 0.70 -0.77 1.82
C CYS A 98 0.04 0.27 0.91
N VAL A 99 -0.97 0.96 1.43
CA VAL A 99 -1.69 2.00 0.71
C VAL A 99 -1.50 3.33 1.42
N SER A 100 -1.12 4.37 0.68
CA SER A 100 -1.10 5.75 1.15
C SER A 100 -2.09 6.57 0.34
N ILE A 101 -2.94 7.32 1.02
CA ILE A 101 -4.13 7.96 0.48
C ILE A 101 -4.11 9.43 0.90
N ALA A 102 -4.02 10.34 -0.06
CA ALA A 102 -4.08 11.77 0.18
C ALA A 102 -5.25 12.40 -0.60
N PRO A 103 -6.04 13.31 -0.01
CA PRO A 103 -7.08 14.00 -0.76
C PRO A 103 -6.45 14.85 -1.86
N LEU A 104 -7.01 14.75 -3.07
CA LEU A 104 -6.66 15.62 -4.18
C LEU A 104 -7.69 16.74 -4.30
N ASN A 105 -8.98 16.40 -4.22
CA ASN A 105 -10.07 17.35 -4.31
C ASN A 105 -11.37 16.72 -3.76
N VAL A 106 -12.22 17.52 -3.10
CA VAL A 106 -13.50 17.06 -2.56
C VAL A 106 -14.60 18.01 -3.03
N ASN A 107 -15.61 17.47 -3.71
CA ASN A 107 -16.75 18.22 -4.27
C ASN A 107 -18.07 17.54 -3.92
N GLY A 108 -18.69 17.99 -2.82
CA GLY A 108 -19.98 17.46 -2.37
C GLY A 108 -19.91 15.96 -2.11
N GLU A 109 -20.70 15.18 -2.85
CA GLU A 109 -20.80 13.72 -2.73
C GLU A 109 -19.66 12.97 -3.45
N SER A 110 -18.78 13.66 -4.17
CA SER A 110 -17.66 13.06 -4.89
C SER A 110 -16.31 13.56 -4.34
N ALA A 111 -15.32 12.67 -4.26
CA ALA A 111 -13.96 13.02 -3.84
C ALA A 111 -12.91 12.29 -4.69
N LEU A 112 -11.83 12.99 -5.02
CA LEU A 112 -10.66 12.49 -5.71
C LEU A 112 -9.51 12.33 -4.72
N TRP A 113 -8.79 11.22 -4.85
CA TRP A 113 -7.68 10.84 -3.98
C TRP A 113 -6.46 10.51 -4.82
N THR A 114 -5.30 11.00 -4.38
CA THR A 114 -4.03 10.42 -4.81
C THR A 114 -3.78 9.18 -3.98
N VAL A 115 -3.69 8.02 -4.62
CA VAL A 115 -3.46 6.73 -3.97
C VAL A 115 -2.13 6.16 -4.45
N THR A 116 -1.26 5.80 -3.53
CA THR A 116 -0.04 5.05 -3.79
C THR A 116 -0.16 3.68 -3.16
N VAL A 117 -0.06 2.64 -3.98
CA VAL A 117 0.00 1.24 -3.54
C VAL A 117 1.43 0.75 -3.69
N THR A 118 2.00 0.27 -2.59
CA THR A 118 3.33 -0.34 -2.58
C THR A 118 3.20 -1.84 -2.32
N GLU A 119 3.72 -2.66 -3.23
CA GLU A 119 3.82 -4.10 -3.08
C GLU A 119 5.22 -4.51 -2.64
N TYR A 120 5.30 -5.32 -1.60
CA TYR A 120 6.53 -5.92 -1.10
C TYR A 120 6.50 -7.41 -1.41
N ARG A 121 7.30 -7.80 -2.41
CA ARG A 121 7.49 -9.19 -2.82
C ARG A 121 8.86 -9.70 -2.34
N PRO A 122 8.98 -10.94 -1.87
CA PRO A 122 10.27 -11.43 -1.36
C PRO A 122 11.37 -11.42 -2.43
N GLY A 123 12.55 -10.95 -2.05
CA GLY A 123 13.74 -10.95 -2.92
C GLY A 123 13.74 -9.91 -4.05
N THR A 124 12.76 -9.00 -4.09
CA THR A 124 12.72 -7.90 -5.07
C THR A 124 12.61 -6.54 -4.38
N GLU A 125 12.99 -5.49 -5.11
CA GLU A 125 12.64 -4.12 -4.73
C GLU A 125 11.11 -3.95 -4.69
N PRO A 126 10.55 -3.10 -3.81
CA PRO A 126 9.13 -2.83 -3.79
C PRO A 126 8.63 -2.28 -5.12
N TRP A 127 7.49 -2.78 -5.57
CA TRP A 127 6.80 -2.24 -6.73
C TRP A 127 5.81 -1.17 -6.26
N ILE A 128 5.76 -0.02 -6.95
CA ILE A 128 4.94 1.13 -6.54
C ILE A 128 4.03 1.53 -7.71
N ALA A 129 2.73 1.59 -7.44
CA ALA A 129 1.75 2.15 -8.35
C ALA A 129 1.12 3.42 -7.78
N ARG A 130 1.05 4.46 -8.61
CA ARG A 130 0.31 5.69 -8.32
C ARG A 130 -0.97 5.73 -9.15
N GLN A 131 -2.05 6.12 -8.50
CA GLN A 131 -3.38 6.14 -9.07
C GLN A 131 -4.13 7.37 -8.57
N THR A 132 -5.06 7.84 -9.38
CA THR A 132 -6.14 8.71 -8.93
C THR A 132 -7.38 7.86 -8.73
N VAL A 133 -7.97 7.94 -7.55
CA VAL A 133 -9.20 7.21 -7.21
C VAL A 133 -10.32 8.21 -6.97
N THR A 134 -11.48 7.98 -7.61
CA THR A 134 -12.70 8.75 -7.36
C THR A 134 -13.65 7.93 -6.51
N THR A 135 -14.10 8.50 -5.40
CA THR A 135 -15.13 7.93 -4.54
C THR A 135 -16.41 8.74 -4.59
N ARG A 136 -17.57 8.08 -4.53
CA ARG A 136 -18.89 8.71 -4.42
C ARG A 136 -19.59 8.28 -3.14
N THR A 137 -20.27 9.21 -2.49
CA THR A 137 -21.02 8.99 -1.25
C THR A 137 -22.51 9.12 -1.52
N SER A 138 -23.30 8.10 -1.18
CA SER A 138 -24.77 8.13 -1.19
C SER A 138 -25.29 7.38 0.02
N ASP A 139 -26.32 7.89 0.68
CA ASP A 139 -26.93 7.24 1.86
C ASP A 139 -25.93 6.82 2.95
N ARG A 140 -24.88 7.63 3.15
CA ARG A 140 -23.74 7.39 4.07
C ARG A 140 -22.84 6.21 3.69
N VAL A 141 -22.99 5.65 2.49
CA VAL A 141 -22.09 4.65 1.92
C VAL A 141 -21.18 5.34 0.91
N THR A 142 -19.88 5.24 1.12
CA THR A 142 -18.83 5.73 0.22
C THR A 142 -18.24 4.56 -0.55
N LEU A 143 -18.27 4.61 -1.89
CA LEU A 143 -17.75 3.58 -2.79
C LEU A 143 -16.84 4.18 -3.85
N ILE A 144 -15.95 3.38 -4.41
CA ILE A 144 -15.06 3.76 -5.50
C ILE A 144 -15.84 3.68 -6.82
N SER A 145 -15.89 4.79 -7.56
CA SER A 145 -16.50 4.82 -8.90
C SER A 145 -15.47 4.64 -10.01
N GLU A 146 -14.25 5.12 -9.82
CA GLU A 146 -13.21 5.15 -10.85
C GLU A 146 -11.82 5.01 -10.26
N ILE A 147 -10.93 4.33 -10.98
CA ILE A 147 -9.49 4.24 -10.68
C ILE A 147 -8.74 4.46 -12.00
N THR A 148 -7.85 5.46 -12.00
CA THR A 148 -7.05 5.82 -13.18
C THR A 148 -5.58 5.82 -12.79
N ALA A 149 -4.75 5.09 -13.54
CA ALA A 149 -3.30 5.11 -13.35
C ALA A 149 -2.74 6.51 -13.65
N SER A 150 -1.76 6.96 -12.87
CA SER A 150 -1.11 8.27 -13.01
C SER A 150 0.24 8.21 -13.73
#